data_AF-A0A958EC87-F1
#
_entry.id   AF-A0A958EC87-F1
#
_cell.length_a   1.000
_cell.length_b   1.000
_cell.length_c   1.000
_cell.angle_alpha   90.00
_cell.angle_beta   90.00
_cell.angle_gamma   90.00
#
_symmetry.space_group_name_H-M   'P 1'
#
loop_
_entity.id
_entity.type
_entity.pdbx_description
1 polymer ?
#
loop_
_entity_poly.entity_id
_entity_poly.type
_entity_poly.pdbx_seq_one_letter_code
_entity_poly.pdbx_strand_id
1 'polypeptide(L)'
;MTLAWTLFLIYMLGTLYLGWLGFRRTRNFGSFAIGSGDLHPAVVGITMAASVASAATFIINPGFVYVHGLAGFMHLGISVGIGFCLMLVLLSFRFRQMGEANKALTMPHWIANHYRARNFGIYFAVVNLFALAFVVLIVGGLSIVMQQLLGLSNTVSLIIILTFVTGYVFMGGTYAHVFTNTLQGSLMLIVTLLILTSGLKYLFGDPGMFARLGSIDPNLVKWINPESSLFNDVFSIYISGFLIGAALVCQPHILTKALYLRSDQAVRQYLVYGVIILLLFFTLPLAGFFARLGVPADQLVDAATGAFRQDLVMTLYVKNAFPDWLFTAVGVVLLAAGMSTLDGILVSLSTITANDLILPLVEKAGDADRSEEERLAIAYKASHIVLVAIAVIAFVICLDPPRLLGIFGQVGVYGMAVAAVPPLLLGIGFRNIPLRLAAGASLLGLLTHFALYFYGSTLFPGSSLTFANPGVTASLALIVSLVPGLGIGWILQREGAES
;
A
#
# COMPACT_ATOMS: atom_id res chain seq x y z
N MET A 1 5.77 -4.63 30.99
CA MET A 1 6.61 -3.75 30.16
C MET A 1 7.96 -4.38 29.77
N THR A 2 8.68 -5.04 30.67
CA THR A 2 9.96 -5.71 30.36
C THR A 2 9.87 -6.70 29.20
N LEU A 3 8.85 -7.58 29.16
CA LEU A 3 8.65 -8.52 28.04
C LEU A 3 8.43 -7.82 26.69
N ALA A 4 7.71 -6.69 26.68
CA ALA A 4 7.45 -5.92 25.47
C ALA A 4 8.71 -5.33 24.86
N TRP A 5 9.56 -4.75 25.71
CA TRP A 5 10.87 -4.30 25.29
C TRP A 5 11.74 -5.46 24.80
N THR A 6 11.74 -6.60 25.50
CA THR A 6 12.53 -7.77 25.07
C THR A 6 12.10 -8.28 23.70
N LEU A 7 10.80 -8.50 23.46
CA LEU A 7 10.31 -8.98 22.17
C LEU A 7 10.52 -7.97 21.05
N PHE A 8 10.32 -6.67 21.34
CA PHE A 8 10.59 -5.61 20.39
C PHE A 8 12.08 -5.52 20.02
N LEU A 9 12.99 -5.62 20.99
CA LEU A 9 14.44 -5.63 20.74
C LEU A 9 14.88 -6.87 19.96
N ILE A 10 14.36 -8.06 20.28
CA ILE A 10 14.63 -9.28 19.51
C ILE A 10 14.20 -9.10 18.06
N TYR A 11 13.00 -8.57 17.84
CA TYR A 11 12.50 -8.24 16.50
C TYR A 11 13.42 -7.24 15.79
N MET A 12 13.76 -6.12 16.44
CA MET A 12 14.64 -5.10 15.86
C MET A 12 16.01 -5.67 15.47
N LEU A 13 16.64 -6.44 16.35
CA LEU A 13 17.95 -7.05 16.11
C LEU A 13 17.86 -8.09 14.98
N GLY A 14 16.81 -8.90 14.94
CA GLY A 14 16.57 -9.85 13.86
C GLY A 14 16.42 -9.16 12.50
N THR A 15 15.61 -8.09 12.44
CA THR A 15 15.42 -7.29 11.24
C THR A 15 16.70 -6.57 10.81
N LEU A 16 17.49 -6.01 11.75
CA LEU A 16 18.79 -5.40 11.43
C LEU A 16 19.79 -6.42 10.90
N TYR A 17 19.83 -7.61 11.49
CA TYR A 17 20.68 -8.70 11.02
C TYR A 17 20.33 -9.11 9.57
N LEU A 18 19.03 -9.26 9.27
CA LEU A 18 18.57 -9.56 7.92
C LEU A 18 18.83 -8.41 6.94
N GLY A 19 18.68 -7.16 7.38
CA GLY A 19 19.03 -5.98 6.61
C GLY A 19 20.51 -5.94 6.26
N TRP A 20 21.38 -6.23 7.23
CA TRP A 20 22.82 -6.36 7.02
C TRP A 20 23.19 -7.52 6.08
N LEU A 21 22.50 -8.66 6.17
CA LEU A 21 22.68 -9.77 5.25
C LEU A 21 22.32 -9.36 3.81
N GLY A 22 21.25 -8.57 3.66
CA GLY A 22 20.85 -8.00 2.37
C GLY A 22 21.86 -6.98 1.83
N PHE A 23 22.42 -6.13 2.70
CA PHE A 23 23.51 -5.21 2.33
C PHE A 23 24.70 -5.95 1.73
N ARG A 24 25.14 -7.07 2.34
CA ARG A 24 26.24 -7.88 1.81
C ARG A 24 26.01 -8.43 0.40
N ARG A 25 24.75 -8.51 -0.05
CA ARG A 25 24.38 -8.92 -1.42
C ARG A 25 24.21 -7.76 -2.39
N THR A 26 24.09 -6.54 -1.90
CA THR A 26 23.88 -5.35 -2.73
C THR A 26 25.22 -4.82 -3.22
N ARG A 27 25.48 -4.93 -4.54
CA ARG A 27 26.78 -4.57 -5.14
C ARG A 27 26.75 -3.31 -6.00
N ASN A 28 25.60 -2.96 -6.54
CA ASN A 28 25.41 -1.83 -7.44
C ASN A 28 23.95 -1.32 -7.38
N PHE A 29 23.68 -0.19 -8.05
CA PHE A 29 22.36 0.43 -8.05
C PHE A 29 21.24 -0.47 -8.63
N GLY A 30 21.54 -1.27 -9.66
CA GLY A 30 20.56 -2.23 -10.20
C GLY A 30 20.13 -3.27 -9.16
N SER A 31 21.10 -3.85 -8.45
CA SER A 31 20.84 -4.77 -7.33
C SER A 31 20.17 -4.08 -6.13
N PHE A 32 20.42 -2.78 -5.93
CA PHE A 32 19.74 -1.98 -4.91
C PHE A 32 18.26 -1.73 -5.27
N ALA A 33 17.94 -1.51 -6.55
CA ALA A 33 16.60 -1.16 -7.02
C ALA A 33 15.68 -2.38 -7.21
N ILE A 34 16.16 -3.47 -7.84
CA ILE A 34 15.33 -4.64 -8.18
C ILE A 34 15.98 -5.99 -7.85
N GLY A 35 17.15 -5.99 -7.21
CA GLY A 35 17.92 -7.22 -6.98
C GLY A 35 18.59 -7.76 -8.26
N SER A 36 19.31 -8.87 -8.13
CA SER A 36 20.01 -9.48 -9.28
C SER A 36 19.13 -10.46 -10.07
N GLY A 37 17.92 -10.77 -9.59
CA GLY A 37 17.03 -11.75 -10.19
C GLY A 37 17.26 -13.19 -9.75
N ASP A 38 17.97 -13.38 -8.63
CA ASP A 38 18.35 -14.65 -8.00
C ASP A 38 17.45 -15.02 -6.80
N LEU A 39 16.35 -14.28 -6.59
CA LEU A 39 15.44 -14.48 -5.47
C LEU A 39 14.46 -15.64 -5.75
N HIS A 40 14.23 -16.47 -4.73
CA HIS A 40 13.28 -17.57 -4.84
C HIS A 40 11.83 -17.04 -4.97
N PRO A 41 11.00 -17.57 -5.89
CA PRO A 41 9.64 -17.04 -6.12
C PRO A 41 8.74 -16.99 -4.89
N ALA A 42 8.83 -17.99 -4.01
CA ALA A 42 8.07 -17.99 -2.75
C ALA A 42 8.45 -16.82 -1.82
N VAL A 43 9.74 -16.48 -1.76
CA VAL A 43 10.26 -15.37 -0.96
C VAL A 43 9.75 -14.04 -1.52
N VAL A 44 9.75 -13.88 -2.84
CA VAL A 44 9.17 -12.70 -3.49
C VAL A 44 7.65 -12.64 -3.27
N GLY A 45 6.96 -13.78 -3.25
CA GLY A 45 5.50 -13.86 -3.04
C GLY A 45 5.10 -13.44 -1.64
N ILE A 46 5.80 -13.94 -0.61
CA ILE A 46 5.64 -13.51 0.78
C ILE A 46 5.96 -12.02 0.91
N THR A 47 7.08 -11.58 0.32
CA THR A 47 7.49 -10.16 0.32
C THR A 47 6.41 -9.27 -0.29
N MET A 48 5.81 -9.67 -1.42
CA MET A 48 4.70 -8.93 -2.02
C MET A 48 3.50 -8.87 -1.11
N ALA A 49 3.05 -10.00 -0.58
CA ALA A 49 1.89 -10.01 0.29
C ALA A 49 2.12 -9.19 1.56
N ALA A 50 3.33 -9.23 2.13
CA ALA A 50 3.74 -8.45 3.29
C ALA A 50 3.83 -6.95 3.01
N SER A 51 4.21 -6.52 1.79
CA SER A 51 4.20 -5.10 1.43
C SER A 51 2.80 -4.57 1.09
N VAL A 52 1.87 -5.44 0.74
CA VAL A 52 0.46 -5.06 0.52
C VAL A 52 -0.28 -4.99 1.85
N ALA A 53 -0.05 -6.00 2.70
CA ALA A 53 -0.62 -6.04 4.03
C ALA A 53 0.13 -5.09 4.96
N SER A 54 -0.45 -3.91 5.16
CA SER A 54 0.17 -2.82 5.89
C SER A 54 -0.47 -2.59 7.26
N ALA A 55 -0.03 -1.53 7.95
CA ALA A 55 -0.78 -0.94 9.05
C ALA A 55 -2.25 -0.66 8.68
N ALA A 56 -2.56 -0.37 7.41
CA ALA A 56 -3.94 -0.23 6.98
C ALA A 56 -4.72 -1.55 7.11
N THR A 57 -4.14 -2.67 6.70
CA THR A 57 -4.78 -4.00 6.77
C THR A 57 -4.95 -4.47 8.21
N PHE A 58 -3.93 -4.27 9.05
CA PHE A 58 -3.93 -4.79 10.42
C PHE A 58 -4.58 -3.85 11.44
N ILE A 59 -4.61 -2.54 11.21
CA ILE A 59 -5.10 -1.55 12.21
C ILE A 59 -6.35 -0.85 11.68
N ILE A 60 -6.28 -0.26 10.49
CA ILE A 60 -7.30 0.67 10.00
C ILE A 60 -8.55 -0.05 9.47
N ASN A 61 -8.39 -1.10 8.67
CA ASN A 61 -9.49 -1.82 8.02
C ASN A 61 -10.43 -2.51 9.05
N PRO A 62 -9.94 -3.20 10.09
CA PRO A 62 -10.80 -3.67 11.18
C PRO A 62 -11.58 -2.53 11.86
N GLY A 63 -10.98 -1.34 11.99
CA GLY A 63 -11.66 -0.15 12.50
C GLY A 63 -12.83 0.29 11.60
N PHE A 64 -12.66 0.27 10.27
CA PHE A 64 -13.76 0.55 9.35
C PHE A 64 -14.87 -0.50 9.43
N VAL A 65 -14.53 -1.78 9.59
CA VAL A 65 -15.53 -2.84 9.76
C VAL A 65 -16.25 -2.72 11.11
N TYR A 66 -15.57 -2.28 12.17
CA TYR A 66 -16.20 -2.00 13.47
C TYR A 66 -17.29 -0.93 13.35
N VAL A 67 -17.04 0.14 12.58
CA VAL A 67 -17.96 1.26 12.41
C VAL A 67 -19.05 0.98 11.39
N HIS A 68 -18.70 0.39 10.24
CA HIS A 68 -19.60 0.28 9.09
C HIS A 68 -20.14 -1.14 8.84
N GLY A 69 -19.69 -2.12 9.62
CA GLY A 69 -20.18 -3.49 9.57
C GLY A 69 -19.92 -4.20 8.24
N LEU A 70 -20.91 -5.00 7.82
CA LEU A 70 -20.83 -5.85 6.63
C LEU A 70 -20.55 -5.07 5.35
N ALA A 71 -21.14 -3.88 5.17
CA ALA A 71 -20.86 -3.03 4.03
C ALA A 71 -19.35 -2.66 3.92
N GLY A 72 -18.71 -2.31 5.05
CA GLY A 72 -17.28 -2.05 5.10
C GLY A 72 -16.43 -3.28 4.81
N PHE A 73 -16.83 -4.45 5.32
CA PHE A 73 -16.13 -5.71 5.05
C PHE A 73 -16.23 -6.12 3.57
N MET A 74 -17.40 -5.98 2.96
CA MET A 74 -17.59 -6.28 1.54
C MET A 74 -16.73 -5.39 0.65
N HIS A 75 -16.59 -4.11 0.98
CA HIS A 75 -15.68 -3.22 0.25
C HIS A 75 -14.20 -3.61 0.47
N LEU A 76 -13.72 -3.58 1.71
CA LEU A 76 -12.28 -3.65 2.04
C LEU A 76 -11.70 -5.06 1.97
N GLY A 77 -12.48 -6.08 2.33
CA GLY A 77 -12.06 -7.48 2.30
C GLY A 77 -12.31 -8.11 0.95
N ILE A 78 -13.56 -8.09 0.49
CA ILE A 78 -13.98 -8.87 -0.69
C ILE A 78 -13.70 -8.13 -1.99
N SER A 79 -14.31 -6.96 -2.20
CA SER A 79 -14.23 -6.24 -3.48
C SER A 79 -12.81 -5.78 -3.79
N VAL A 80 -12.14 -5.14 -2.83
CA VAL A 80 -10.70 -4.79 -2.96
C VAL A 80 -9.84 -6.03 -3.19
N GLY A 81 -10.07 -7.11 -2.45
CA GLY A 81 -9.28 -8.34 -2.59
C GLY A 81 -9.40 -8.98 -3.98
N ILE A 82 -10.61 -9.07 -4.52
CA ILE A 82 -10.85 -9.62 -5.87
C ILE A 82 -10.19 -8.75 -6.93
N GLY A 83 -10.41 -7.42 -6.88
CA GLY A 83 -9.82 -6.50 -7.84
C GLY A 83 -8.28 -6.53 -7.82
N PHE A 84 -7.70 -6.58 -6.63
CA PHE A 84 -6.26 -6.65 -6.43
C PHE A 84 -5.67 -7.92 -7.00
N CYS A 85 -6.19 -9.09 -6.60
CA CYS A 85 -5.67 -10.38 -7.06
C CYS A 85 -5.79 -10.52 -8.58
N LEU A 86 -6.90 -10.09 -9.17
CA LEU A 86 -7.11 -10.15 -10.62
C LEU A 86 -6.08 -9.28 -11.36
N MET A 87 -5.95 -8.00 -10.98
CA MET A 87 -5.01 -7.09 -11.63
C MET A 87 -3.56 -7.54 -11.45
N LEU A 88 -3.21 -8.08 -10.28
CA LEU A 88 -1.86 -8.60 -10.02
C LEU A 88 -1.49 -9.71 -11.00
N VAL A 89 -2.40 -10.66 -11.23
CA VAL A 89 -2.20 -11.75 -12.19
C VAL A 89 -2.10 -11.23 -13.62
N LEU A 90 -2.98 -10.28 -14.01
CA LEU A 90 -3.01 -9.72 -15.36
C LEU A 90 -1.74 -8.94 -15.70
N LEU A 91 -1.23 -8.13 -14.78
CA LEU A 91 -0.11 -7.22 -15.06
C LEU A 91 1.26 -7.87 -14.88
N SER A 92 1.44 -8.75 -13.89
CA SER A 92 2.79 -9.18 -13.46
C SER A 92 3.62 -9.80 -14.59
N PHE A 93 3.04 -10.63 -15.44
CA PHE A 93 3.77 -11.28 -16.54
C PHE A 93 4.25 -10.27 -17.59
N ARG A 94 3.32 -9.48 -18.12
CA ARG A 94 3.61 -8.53 -19.20
C ARG A 94 4.49 -7.37 -18.73
N PHE A 95 4.25 -6.87 -17.51
CA PHE A 95 5.08 -5.85 -16.90
C PHE A 95 6.54 -6.33 -16.77
N ARG A 96 6.75 -7.57 -16.30
CA ARG A 96 8.08 -8.17 -16.23
C ARG A 96 8.74 -8.28 -17.60
N GLN A 97 8.07 -8.89 -18.57
CA GLN A 97 8.61 -9.11 -19.92
C GLN A 97 9.03 -7.78 -20.58
N MET A 98 8.18 -6.77 -20.51
CA MET A 98 8.47 -5.44 -21.05
C MET A 98 9.56 -4.70 -20.26
N GLY A 99 9.61 -4.88 -18.93
CA GLY A 99 10.63 -4.28 -18.08
C GLY A 99 12.02 -4.87 -18.33
N GLU A 100 12.11 -6.18 -18.49
CA GLU A 100 13.36 -6.88 -18.82
C GLU A 100 13.91 -6.45 -20.19
N ALA A 101 13.04 -6.38 -21.21
CA ALA A 101 13.42 -5.94 -22.56
C ALA A 101 14.03 -4.52 -22.58
N ASN A 102 13.63 -3.66 -21.65
CA ASN A 102 14.07 -2.26 -21.57
C ASN A 102 15.01 -1.98 -20.39
N LYS A 103 15.52 -3.01 -19.70
CA LYS A 103 16.33 -2.90 -18.47
C LYS A 103 15.73 -1.93 -17.44
N ALA A 104 14.41 -1.93 -17.30
CA ALA A 104 13.73 -0.97 -16.45
C ALA A 104 14.01 -1.24 -14.96
N LEU A 105 14.49 -0.22 -14.25
CA LEU A 105 14.74 -0.28 -12.81
C LEU A 105 13.57 0.25 -11.98
N THR A 106 12.80 1.18 -12.53
CA THR A 106 11.66 1.81 -11.87
C THR A 106 10.44 1.83 -12.78
N MET A 107 9.26 2.02 -12.20
CA MET A 107 8.02 2.18 -12.97
C MET A 107 8.04 3.45 -13.87
N PRO A 108 8.48 4.63 -13.40
CA PRO A 108 8.60 5.80 -14.29
C PRO A 108 9.58 5.58 -15.44
N HIS A 109 10.70 4.91 -15.21
CA HIS A 109 11.64 4.53 -16.27
C HIS A 109 11.00 3.56 -17.27
N TRP A 110 10.22 2.58 -16.80
CA TRP A 110 9.43 1.70 -17.66
C TRP A 110 8.48 2.51 -18.55
N ILE A 111 7.75 3.47 -17.99
CA ILE A 111 6.81 4.32 -18.73
C ILE A 111 7.54 5.20 -19.75
N ALA A 112 8.66 5.81 -19.35
CA ALA A 112 9.48 6.64 -20.22
C ALA A 112 9.96 5.88 -21.45
N ASN A 113 10.44 4.64 -21.25
CA ASN A 113 10.97 3.81 -22.33
C ASN A 113 9.86 3.26 -23.23
N HIS A 114 8.77 2.77 -22.62
CA HIS A 114 7.64 2.23 -23.38
C HIS A 114 7.03 3.26 -24.33
N TYR A 115 6.79 4.48 -23.84
CA TYR A 115 6.21 5.57 -24.63
C TYR A 115 7.25 6.43 -25.35
N ARG A 116 8.55 6.09 -25.23
CA ARG A 116 9.68 6.87 -25.79
C ARG A 116 9.61 8.36 -25.42
N ALA A 117 9.20 8.65 -24.19
CA ALA A 117 8.85 9.99 -23.74
C ALA A 117 9.44 10.27 -22.34
N ARG A 118 10.66 10.84 -22.32
CA ARG A 118 11.38 11.17 -21.08
C ARG A 118 10.56 12.06 -20.14
N ASN A 119 9.90 13.08 -20.67
CA ASN A 119 9.08 14.00 -19.87
C ASN A 119 7.88 13.29 -19.22
N PHE A 120 7.36 12.23 -19.83
CA PHE A 120 6.27 11.45 -19.26
C PHE A 120 6.75 10.59 -18.08
N GLY A 121 7.96 10.06 -18.17
CA GLY A 121 8.64 9.44 -17.02
C GLY A 121 8.82 10.42 -15.85
N ILE A 122 9.28 11.65 -16.12
CA ILE A 122 9.44 12.68 -15.09
C ILE A 122 8.10 13.02 -14.43
N TYR A 123 7.04 13.19 -15.23
CA TYR A 123 5.68 13.38 -14.70
C TYR A 123 5.29 12.25 -13.72
N PHE A 124 5.55 10.99 -14.09
CA PHE A 124 5.26 9.86 -13.21
C PHE A 124 6.11 9.82 -11.95
N ALA A 125 7.37 10.22 -12.04
CA ALA A 125 8.23 10.32 -10.88
C ALA A 125 7.75 11.41 -9.91
N VAL A 126 7.20 12.53 -10.41
CA VAL A 126 6.54 13.56 -9.58
C VAL A 126 5.25 13.05 -8.95
N VAL A 127 4.38 12.40 -9.75
CA VAL A 127 3.13 11.80 -9.24
C VAL A 127 3.43 10.76 -8.15
N ASN A 128 4.54 10.03 -8.25
CA ASN A 128 4.92 9.06 -7.24
C ASN A 128 5.20 9.69 -5.86
N LEU A 129 5.45 11.00 -5.76
CA LEU A 129 5.62 11.68 -4.46
C LEU A 129 4.35 11.65 -3.60
N PHE A 130 3.17 11.40 -4.19
CA PHE A 130 1.95 11.18 -3.40
C PHE A 130 2.03 9.96 -2.45
N ALA A 131 2.97 9.03 -2.65
CA ALA A 131 3.21 7.95 -1.68
C ALA A 131 3.72 8.46 -0.34
N LEU A 132 4.20 9.70 -0.26
CA LEU A 132 4.51 10.35 1.02
C LEU A 132 3.29 10.39 1.95
N ALA A 133 2.07 10.57 1.42
CA ALA A 133 0.86 10.51 2.22
C ALA A 133 0.69 9.12 2.87
N PHE A 134 1.11 8.06 2.18
CA PHE A 134 1.08 6.71 2.72
C PHE A 134 2.15 6.50 3.81
N VAL A 135 3.35 7.06 3.60
CA VAL A 135 4.42 7.07 4.61
C VAL A 135 3.90 7.70 5.91
N VAL A 136 3.25 8.86 5.82
CA VAL A 136 2.63 9.54 6.98
C VAL A 136 1.59 8.66 7.67
N LEU A 137 0.67 8.06 6.90
CA LEU A 137 -0.32 7.11 7.44
C LEU A 137 0.36 5.97 8.21
N ILE A 138 1.36 5.31 7.63
CA ILE A 138 2.00 4.16 8.25
C ILE A 138 2.77 4.59 9.50
N VAL A 139 3.57 5.65 9.43
CA VAL A 139 4.36 6.15 10.56
C VAL A 139 3.46 6.58 11.73
N GLY A 140 2.35 7.28 11.44
CA GLY A 140 1.35 7.64 12.45
C GLY A 140 0.68 6.41 13.08
N GLY A 141 0.24 5.45 12.26
CA GLY A 141 -0.37 4.20 12.74
C GLY A 141 0.59 3.36 13.61
N LEU A 142 1.85 3.25 13.20
CA LEU A 142 2.91 2.59 13.97
C LEU A 142 3.18 3.30 15.29
N SER A 143 3.16 4.64 15.30
CA SER A 143 3.34 5.40 16.53
C SER A 143 2.26 5.08 17.56
N ILE A 144 0.99 4.99 17.13
CA ILE A 144 -0.13 4.64 18.01
C ILE A 144 0.09 3.26 18.66
N VAL A 145 0.51 2.26 17.86
CA VAL A 145 0.80 0.91 18.38
C VAL A 145 1.97 0.94 19.36
N MET A 146 3.04 1.68 19.08
CA MET A 146 4.19 1.78 19.99
C MET A 146 3.84 2.47 21.31
N GLN A 147 3.01 3.51 21.29
CA GLN A 147 2.55 4.18 22.51
C GLN A 147 1.78 3.19 23.41
N GLN A 148 0.88 2.40 22.83
CA GLN A 148 0.09 1.41 23.57
C GLN A 148 0.92 0.20 24.04
N LEU A 149 1.88 -0.25 23.23
CA LEU A 149 2.68 -1.44 23.50
C LEU A 149 3.84 -1.18 24.46
N LEU A 150 4.56 -0.06 24.27
CA LEU A 150 5.81 0.26 24.96
C LEU A 150 5.68 1.42 25.95
N GLY A 151 4.51 2.08 26.02
CA GLY A 151 4.28 3.22 26.90
C GLY A 151 5.12 4.45 26.54
N LEU A 152 5.46 4.60 25.27
CA LEU A 152 6.26 5.71 24.76
C LEU A 152 5.38 6.93 24.45
N SER A 153 5.99 8.12 24.37
CA SER A 153 5.31 9.29 23.81
C SER A 153 5.28 9.23 22.28
N ASN A 154 4.33 9.95 21.65
CA ASN A 154 4.25 10.03 20.18
C ASN A 154 5.60 10.38 19.54
N THR A 155 6.25 11.45 20.01
CA THR A 155 7.54 11.91 19.47
C THR A 155 8.62 10.84 19.54
N VAL A 156 8.74 10.12 20.67
CA VAL A 156 9.76 9.07 20.83
C VAL A 156 9.46 7.88 19.92
N SER A 157 8.19 7.47 19.80
CA SER A 157 7.77 6.43 18.87
C SER A 157 8.13 6.78 17.43
N LEU A 158 7.83 8.01 16.99
CA LEU A 158 8.15 8.48 15.64
C LEU A 158 9.66 8.44 15.35
N ILE A 159 10.49 8.91 16.29
CA ILE A 159 11.95 8.88 16.16
C ILE A 159 12.44 7.44 16.00
N ILE A 160 12.00 6.52 16.86
CA ILE A 160 12.42 5.11 16.79
C ILE A 160 12.02 4.49 15.46
N ILE A 161 10.77 4.66 15.03
CA ILE A 161 10.26 4.09 13.76
C ILE A 161 11.10 4.59 12.58
N LEU A 162 11.26 5.91 12.45
CA LEU A 162 11.90 6.51 11.30
C LEU A 162 13.40 6.23 11.29
N THR A 163 14.10 6.38 12.42
CA THR A 163 15.53 6.06 12.50
C THR A 163 15.79 4.59 12.20
N PHE A 164 14.96 3.68 12.74
CA PHE A 164 15.11 2.25 12.53
C PHE A 164 14.88 1.86 11.06
N VAL A 165 13.72 2.24 10.50
CA VAL A 165 13.34 1.82 9.14
C VAL A 165 14.22 2.49 8.09
N THR A 166 14.46 3.79 8.20
CA THR A 166 15.39 4.49 7.32
C THR A 166 16.79 3.90 7.44
N GLY A 167 17.25 3.57 8.66
CA GLY A 167 18.58 3.01 8.89
C GLY A 167 18.85 1.69 8.16
N TYR A 168 17.96 0.70 8.25
CA TYR A 168 18.20 -0.58 7.56
C TYR A 168 17.92 -0.51 6.04
N VAL A 169 17.01 0.35 5.60
CA VAL A 169 16.76 0.60 4.17
C VAL A 169 17.96 1.28 3.51
N PHE A 170 18.58 2.23 4.23
CA PHE A 170 19.82 2.89 3.83
C PHE A 170 20.93 1.87 3.54
N MET A 171 20.99 0.77 4.29
CA MET A 171 22.05 -0.22 4.13
C MET A 171 21.84 -1.16 2.94
N GLY A 172 20.67 -1.76 2.70
CA GLY A 172 20.61 -2.96 1.85
C GLY A 172 19.58 -3.03 0.72
N GLY A 173 18.93 -1.92 0.37
CA GLY A 173 18.03 -1.84 -0.80
C GLY A 173 17.03 -3.02 -0.90
N THR A 174 16.83 -3.53 -2.12
CA THR A 174 15.88 -4.61 -2.38
C THR A 174 16.19 -5.93 -1.67
N TYR A 175 17.46 -6.33 -1.49
CA TYR A 175 17.77 -7.57 -0.76
C TYR A 175 17.43 -7.47 0.74
N ALA A 176 17.78 -6.35 1.38
CA ALA A 176 17.39 -6.11 2.77
C ALA A 176 15.88 -6.15 2.90
N HIS A 177 15.18 -5.39 2.05
CA HIS A 177 13.73 -5.35 1.98
C HIS A 177 13.10 -6.75 1.83
N VAL A 178 13.63 -7.58 0.93
CA VAL A 178 13.09 -8.94 0.71
C VAL A 178 13.31 -9.84 1.93
N PHE A 179 14.48 -9.80 2.57
CA PHE A 179 14.75 -10.63 3.74
C PHE A 179 13.94 -10.19 4.95
N THR A 180 13.85 -8.88 5.22
CA THR A 180 13.03 -8.34 6.31
C THR A 180 11.56 -8.65 6.09
N ASN A 181 11.04 -8.45 4.87
CA ASN A 181 9.64 -8.72 4.56
C ASN A 181 9.28 -10.20 4.57
N THR A 182 10.23 -11.09 4.28
CA THR A 182 9.97 -12.52 4.41
C THR A 182 9.73 -12.88 5.88
N LEU A 183 10.57 -12.41 6.80
CA LEU A 183 10.36 -12.59 8.23
C LEU A 183 9.04 -11.96 8.69
N GLN A 184 8.81 -10.68 8.35
CA GLN A 184 7.63 -9.94 8.78
C GLN A 184 6.34 -10.57 8.22
N GLY A 185 6.33 -10.94 6.93
CA GLY A 185 5.21 -11.63 6.29
C GLY A 185 4.90 -12.99 6.92
N SER A 186 5.93 -13.77 7.28
CA SER A 186 5.73 -15.04 8.00
C SER A 186 5.14 -14.83 9.40
N LEU A 187 5.59 -13.80 10.14
CA LEU A 187 5.01 -13.46 11.43
C LEU A 187 3.55 -12.99 11.30
N MET A 188 3.27 -12.18 10.29
CA MET A 188 1.92 -11.67 9.98
C MET A 188 0.95 -12.80 9.65
N LEU A 189 1.40 -13.86 8.96
CA LEU A 189 0.59 -15.05 8.69
C LEU A 189 0.14 -15.74 9.99
N ILE A 190 1.08 -15.95 10.92
CA ILE A 190 0.80 -16.59 12.22
C ILE A 190 -0.20 -15.74 13.01
N VAL A 191 0.04 -14.43 13.10
CA VAL A 191 -0.82 -13.50 13.84
C VAL A 191 -2.21 -13.36 13.20
N THR A 192 -2.31 -13.41 11.88
CA THR A 192 -3.60 -13.41 11.18
C THR A 192 -4.43 -14.62 11.57
N LEU A 193 -3.84 -15.82 11.53
CA LEU A 193 -4.52 -17.05 11.94
C LEU A 193 -4.95 -16.99 13.41
N LEU A 194 -4.08 -16.46 14.28
CA LEU A 194 -4.35 -16.30 15.71
C LEU A 194 -5.51 -15.33 15.98
N ILE A 195 -5.56 -14.19 15.29
CA ILE A 195 -6.65 -13.22 15.39
C ILE A 195 -7.95 -13.83 14.89
N LEU A 196 -7.96 -14.48 13.73
CA LEU A 196 -9.17 -15.07 13.15
C LEU A 196 -9.71 -16.20 14.03
N THR A 197 -8.83 -17.06 14.56
CA THR A 197 -9.21 -18.15 15.47
C THR A 197 -9.80 -17.63 16.79
N SER A 198 -9.26 -16.53 17.33
CA SER A 198 -9.80 -15.91 18.56
C SER A 198 -11.25 -15.44 18.43
N GLY A 199 -11.69 -15.12 17.21
CA GLY A 199 -13.05 -14.66 16.92
C GLY A 199 -14.06 -15.77 16.65
N LEU A 200 -13.63 -17.03 16.48
CA LEU A 200 -14.53 -18.16 16.19
C LEU A 200 -15.59 -18.36 17.27
N LYS A 201 -15.27 -18.03 18.53
CA LYS A 201 -16.23 -18.05 19.65
C LYS A 201 -17.42 -17.09 19.44
N TYR A 202 -17.20 -15.97 18.75
CA TYR A 202 -18.29 -15.05 18.40
C TYR A 202 -19.06 -15.58 17.21
N LEU A 203 -18.35 -16.12 16.20
CA LEU A 203 -18.96 -16.62 14.97
C LEU A 203 -19.90 -17.80 15.23
N PHE A 204 -19.46 -18.77 16.04
CA PHE A 204 -20.19 -20.00 16.35
C PHE A 204 -20.91 -19.98 17.72
N GLY A 205 -20.91 -18.84 18.41
CA GLY A 205 -21.66 -18.69 19.66
C GLY A 205 -23.17 -18.68 19.44
N ASP A 206 -23.95 -18.77 20.51
CA ASP A 206 -25.42 -18.64 20.48
C ASP A 206 -25.86 -17.42 21.32
N PRO A 207 -26.54 -16.42 20.74
CA PRO A 207 -26.79 -16.26 19.30
C PRO A 207 -25.49 -15.91 18.55
N GLY A 208 -25.40 -16.32 17.28
CA GLY A 208 -24.21 -16.12 16.44
C GLY A 208 -23.83 -14.66 16.21
N MET A 209 -22.60 -14.42 15.76
CA MET A 209 -22.01 -13.09 15.59
C MET A 209 -22.94 -12.08 14.89
N PHE A 210 -23.51 -12.44 13.73
CA PHE A 210 -24.37 -11.53 12.97
C PHE A 210 -25.70 -11.24 13.67
N ALA A 211 -26.27 -12.20 14.41
CA ALA A 211 -27.48 -11.95 15.20
C ALA A 211 -27.21 -10.94 16.33
N ARG A 212 -26.07 -11.10 17.04
CA ARG A 212 -25.63 -10.15 18.09
C ARG A 212 -25.30 -8.77 17.53
N LEU A 213 -24.67 -8.70 16.37
CA LEU A 213 -24.39 -7.42 15.72
C LEU A 213 -25.68 -6.74 15.28
N GLY A 214 -26.61 -7.49 14.68
CA GLY A 214 -27.92 -6.98 14.27
C GLY A 214 -28.78 -6.48 15.43
N SER A 215 -28.62 -7.04 16.64
CA SER A 215 -29.28 -6.51 17.84
C SER A 215 -28.65 -5.23 18.39
N ILE A 216 -27.36 -4.98 18.10
CA ILE A 216 -26.70 -3.70 18.44
C ILE A 216 -27.16 -2.62 17.47
N ASP A 217 -27.07 -2.91 16.18
CA ASP A 217 -27.52 -2.05 15.10
C ASP A 217 -27.79 -2.90 13.84
N PRO A 218 -29.04 -2.93 13.33
CA PRO A 218 -29.39 -3.67 12.12
C PRO A 218 -28.55 -3.29 10.90
N ASN A 219 -28.02 -2.05 10.81
CA ASN A 219 -27.20 -1.60 9.69
C ASN A 219 -25.83 -2.28 9.64
N LEU A 220 -25.32 -2.82 10.76
CA LEU A 220 -24.02 -3.52 10.82
C LEU A 220 -24.01 -4.84 10.05
N VAL A 221 -25.18 -5.41 9.74
CA VAL A 221 -25.31 -6.70 9.04
C VAL A 221 -25.94 -6.57 7.67
N LYS A 222 -26.25 -5.35 7.22
CA LYS A 222 -26.77 -5.12 5.88
C LYS A 222 -25.63 -5.13 4.84
N TRP A 223 -25.93 -5.70 3.67
CA TRP A 223 -25.05 -5.68 2.51
C TRP A 223 -24.76 -4.27 1.97
N ILE A 224 -25.63 -3.33 2.31
CA ILE A 224 -25.51 -1.89 2.04
C ILE A 224 -25.98 -1.19 3.32
N ASN A 225 -25.15 -0.28 3.87
CA ASN A 225 -25.49 0.45 5.08
C ASN A 225 -25.86 1.90 4.72
N PRO A 226 -27.17 2.25 4.62
CA PRO A 226 -27.59 3.57 4.14
C PRO A 226 -27.13 4.75 5.00
N GLU A 227 -26.83 4.51 6.28
CA GLU A 227 -26.35 5.52 7.22
C GLU A 227 -24.81 5.63 7.24
N SER A 228 -24.12 4.75 6.52
CA SER A 228 -22.67 4.77 6.43
C SER A 228 -22.20 6.01 5.67
N SER A 229 -21.31 6.78 6.28
CA SER A 229 -20.69 7.94 5.63
C SER A 229 -19.65 7.59 4.56
N LEU A 230 -19.48 6.30 4.20
CA LEU A 230 -18.48 5.82 3.24
C LEU A 230 -18.97 4.66 2.36
N PHE A 231 -19.88 3.83 2.88
CA PHE A 231 -20.30 2.55 2.29
C PHE A 231 -21.83 2.46 2.22
N ASN A 232 -22.46 3.48 1.63
CA ASN A 232 -23.92 3.67 1.60
C ASN A 232 -24.62 3.15 0.36
N ASP A 233 -23.89 2.74 -0.68
CA ASP A 233 -24.47 2.31 -1.95
C ASP A 233 -23.64 1.22 -2.64
N VAL A 234 -24.22 0.60 -3.68
CA VAL A 234 -23.60 -0.50 -4.44
C VAL A 234 -22.31 -0.08 -5.14
N PHE A 235 -22.27 1.13 -5.68
CA PHE A 235 -21.09 1.64 -6.36
C PHE A 235 -19.94 1.81 -5.37
N SER A 236 -20.20 2.47 -4.24
CA SER A 236 -19.21 2.71 -3.19
C SER A 236 -18.65 1.41 -2.61
N ILE A 237 -19.45 0.36 -2.49
CA ILE A 237 -19.00 -0.92 -1.91
C ILE A 237 -18.30 -1.79 -2.95
N TYR A 238 -19.00 -2.15 -4.03
CA TYR A 238 -18.59 -3.25 -4.89
C TYR A 238 -17.76 -2.80 -6.08
N ILE A 239 -18.28 -1.82 -6.83
CA ILE A 239 -17.62 -1.33 -8.05
C ILE A 239 -16.35 -0.58 -7.66
N SER A 240 -16.48 0.34 -6.70
CA SER A 240 -15.36 1.13 -6.21
C SER A 240 -14.32 0.26 -5.52
N GLY A 241 -14.74 -0.66 -4.63
CA GLY A 241 -13.81 -1.58 -3.97
C GLY A 241 -13.00 -2.39 -4.99
N PHE A 242 -13.66 -2.96 -6.01
CA PHE A 242 -12.99 -3.71 -7.08
C PHE A 242 -12.01 -2.86 -7.89
N LEU A 243 -12.43 -1.68 -8.36
CA LEU A 243 -11.58 -0.80 -9.17
C LEU A 243 -10.37 -0.29 -8.39
N ILE A 244 -10.53 0.04 -7.11
CA ILE A 244 -9.43 0.47 -6.25
C ILE A 244 -8.50 -0.68 -5.92
N GLY A 245 -9.03 -1.87 -5.61
CA GLY A 245 -8.22 -3.07 -5.47
C GLY A 245 -7.33 -3.30 -6.68
N ALA A 246 -7.91 -3.22 -7.88
CA ALA A 246 -7.15 -3.32 -9.11
C ALA A 246 -6.11 -2.20 -9.26
N ALA A 247 -6.50 -0.94 -9.00
CA ALA A 247 -5.60 0.20 -9.15
C ALA A 247 -4.40 0.15 -8.19
N LEU A 248 -4.58 -0.36 -6.97
CA LEU A 248 -3.51 -0.46 -5.98
C LEU A 248 -2.34 -1.32 -6.43
N VAL A 249 -2.57 -2.31 -7.31
CA VAL A 249 -1.49 -3.12 -7.91
C VAL A 249 -0.52 -2.26 -8.70
N CYS A 250 -1.00 -1.18 -9.33
CA CYS A 250 -0.20 -0.29 -10.16
C CYS A 250 0.74 0.64 -9.36
N GLN A 251 0.81 0.51 -8.04
CA GLN A 251 1.80 1.24 -7.25
C GLN A 251 3.20 0.67 -7.49
N PRO A 252 4.24 1.52 -7.62
CA PRO A 252 5.59 1.05 -7.93
C PRO A 252 6.11 0.01 -6.96
N HIS A 253 6.00 0.22 -5.64
CA HIS A 253 6.50 -0.72 -4.64
C HIS A 253 5.82 -2.10 -4.67
N ILE A 254 4.67 -2.25 -5.35
CA ILE A 254 3.96 -3.53 -5.53
C ILE A 254 4.35 -4.14 -6.88
N LEU A 255 4.10 -3.42 -7.98
CA LEU A 255 4.25 -3.97 -9.33
C LEU A 255 5.70 -4.30 -9.68
N THR A 256 6.68 -3.53 -9.17
CA THR A 256 8.10 -3.76 -9.48
C THR A 256 8.62 -5.09 -8.92
N LYS A 257 7.93 -5.73 -7.97
CA LYS A 257 8.31 -7.07 -7.48
C LYS A 257 8.29 -8.13 -8.57
N ALA A 258 7.47 -7.95 -9.61
CA ALA A 258 7.52 -8.83 -10.78
C ALA A 258 8.88 -8.79 -11.49
N LEU A 259 9.62 -7.67 -11.40
CA LEU A 259 10.96 -7.52 -11.97
C LEU A 259 12.07 -8.19 -11.16
N TYR A 260 11.76 -8.70 -9.96
CA TYR A 260 12.73 -9.43 -9.12
C TYR A 260 12.97 -10.85 -9.66
N LEU A 261 12.19 -11.27 -10.66
CA LEU A 261 12.20 -12.61 -11.23
C LEU A 261 12.56 -12.55 -12.72
N ARG A 262 13.23 -13.59 -13.22
CA ARG A 262 13.76 -13.66 -14.61
C ARG A 262 12.99 -14.57 -15.55
N SER A 263 11.96 -15.29 -15.07
CA SER A 263 11.20 -16.23 -15.90
C SER A 263 9.71 -16.22 -15.59
N ASP A 264 8.89 -16.57 -16.58
CA ASP A 264 7.43 -16.65 -16.40
C ASP A 264 7.02 -17.77 -15.43
N GLN A 265 7.80 -18.87 -15.37
CA GLN A 265 7.57 -19.92 -14.38
C GLN A 265 7.76 -19.38 -12.96
N ALA A 266 8.81 -18.59 -12.73
CA ALA A 266 9.05 -17.93 -11.46
C ALA A 266 7.91 -16.96 -11.11
N VAL A 267 7.46 -16.14 -12.06
CA VAL A 267 6.30 -15.24 -11.85
C VAL A 267 5.05 -16.02 -11.46
N ARG A 268 4.78 -17.15 -12.12
CA ARG A 268 3.62 -17.98 -11.79
C ARG A 268 3.66 -18.48 -10.35
N GLN A 269 4.80 -19.00 -9.91
CA GLN A 269 4.99 -19.47 -8.53
C GLN A 269 4.82 -18.31 -7.54
N TYR A 270 5.47 -17.18 -7.80
CA TYR A 270 5.35 -15.94 -7.03
C TYR A 270 3.89 -15.51 -6.85
N LEU A 271 3.10 -15.51 -7.94
CA LEU A 271 1.68 -15.17 -7.90
C LEU A 271 0.87 -16.17 -7.07
N VAL A 272 1.12 -17.47 -7.20
CA VAL A 272 0.41 -18.49 -6.42
C VAL A 272 0.66 -18.29 -4.92
N TYR A 273 1.92 -18.20 -4.49
CA TYR A 273 2.24 -17.98 -3.08
C TYR A 273 1.67 -16.65 -2.58
N GLY A 274 1.87 -15.58 -3.34
CA GLY A 274 1.42 -14.24 -2.98
C GLY A 274 -0.09 -14.13 -2.85
N VAL A 275 -0.85 -14.65 -3.81
CA VAL A 275 -2.33 -14.60 -3.82
C VAL A 275 -2.92 -15.41 -2.67
N ILE A 276 -2.40 -16.61 -2.38
CA ILE A 276 -2.89 -17.42 -1.25
C ILE A 276 -2.74 -16.64 0.07
N ILE A 277 -1.57 -16.03 0.29
CA ILE A 277 -1.29 -15.24 1.49
C ILE A 277 -2.18 -13.98 1.54
N LEU A 278 -2.32 -13.28 0.41
CA LEU A 278 -3.18 -12.10 0.31
C LEU A 278 -4.65 -12.42 0.61
N LEU A 279 -5.17 -13.52 0.08
CA LEU A 279 -6.55 -13.94 0.36
C LEU A 279 -6.77 -14.11 1.85
N LEU A 280 -5.80 -14.69 2.57
CA LEU A 280 -5.87 -14.78 4.03
C LEU A 280 -5.86 -13.38 4.68
N PHE A 281 -4.94 -12.49 4.28
CA PHE A 281 -4.89 -11.12 4.82
C PHE A 281 -6.14 -10.29 4.52
N PHE A 282 -6.81 -10.50 3.38
CA PHE A 282 -8.08 -9.85 3.05
C PHE A 282 -9.26 -10.34 3.91
N THR A 283 -9.13 -11.45 4.64
CA THR A 283 -10.11 -11.87 5.66
C THR A 283 -9.90 -11.20 7.02
N LEU A 284 -8.71 -10.63 7.28
CA LEU A 284 -8.39 -10.00 8.56
C LEU A 284 -9.35 -8.88 8.99
N PRO A 285 -9.96 -8.08 8.10
CA PRO A 285 -10.97 -7.09 8.48
C PRO A 285 -12.18 -7.67 9.25
N LEU A 286 -12.42 -8.99 9.20
CA LEU A 286 -13.38 -9.68 10.09
C LEU A 286 -13.13 -9.40 11.57
N ALA A 287 -11.88 -9.11 11.97
CA ALA A 287 -11.52 -8.72 13.32
C ALA A 287 -12.30 -7.49 13.82
N GLY A 288 -12.77 -6.62 12.92
CA GLY A 288 -13.62 -5.49 13.28
C GLY A 288 -14.95 -5.91 13.90
N PHE A 289 -15.56 -7.01 13.43
CA PHE A 289 -16.75 -7.57 14.04
C PHE A 289 -16.48 -8.14 15.43
N PHE A 290 -15.35 -8.83 15.59
CA PHE A 290 -14.95 -9.38 16.89
C PHE A 290 -14.69 -8.25 17.89
N ALA A 291 -14.03 -7.18 17.44
CA ALA A 291 -13.82 -5.97 18.22
C ALA A 291 -15.14 -5.30 18.59
N ARG A 292 -16.12 -5.24 17.68
CA ARG A 292 -17.45 -4.68 17.95
C ARG A 292 -18.21 -5.40 19.06
N LEU A 293 -17.96 -6.70 19.23
CA LEU A 293 -18.56 -7.52 20.29
C LEU A 293 -17.70 -7.63 21.55
N GLY A 294 -16.39 -7.41 21.45
CA GLY A 294 -15.41 -7.65 22.52
C GLY A 294 -14.75 -6.40 23.11
N VAL A 295 -14.95 -5.22 22.51
CA VAL A 295 -14.37 -3.96 22.97
C VAL A 295 -15.51 -2.98 23.31
N PRO A 296 -15.67 -2.62 24.60
CA PRO A 296 -16.61 -1.58 25.01
C PRO A 296 -16.33 -0.24 24.29
N ALA A 297 -17.39 0.42 23.82
CA ALA A 297 -17.27 1.61 22.97
C ALA A 297 -16.66 2.82 23.70
N ASP A 298 -16.83 2.90 25.01
CA ASP A 298 -16.23 3.91 25.90
C ASP A 298 -14.70 3.84 25.91
N GLN A 299 -14.11 2.66 25.74
CA GLN A 299 -12.64 2.51 25.66
C GLN A 299 -12.06 3.10 24.36
N LEU A 300 -12.90 3.32 23.35
CA LEU A 300 -12.51 3.90 22.07
C LEU A 300 -12.70 5.42 22.04
N VAL A 301 -13.07 6.04 23.15
CA VAL A 301 -13.20 7.49 23.26
C VAL A 301 -11.93 8.06 23.90
N ASP A 302 -11.31 9.02 23.23
CA ASP A 302 -10.16 9.74 23.77
C ASP A 302 -10.59 10.56 24.99
N ALA A 303 -9.97 10.30 26.14
CA ALA A 303 -10.38 10.91 27.40
C ALA A 303 -10.15 12.44 27.47
N ALA A 304 -9.22 12.97 26.67
CA ALA A 304 -8.88 14.40 26.67
C ALA A 304 -9.76 15.19 25.70
N THR A 305 -10.13 14.61 24.57
CA THR A 305 -10.85 15.29 23.48
C THR A 305 -12.31 14.85 23.33
N GLY A 306 -12.70 13.73 23.93
CA GLY A 306 -14.01 13.10 23.73
C GLY A 306 -14.22 12.51 22.34
N ALA A 307 -13.18 12.48 21.50
CA ALA A 307 -13.27 12.01 20.13
C ALA A 307 -13.24 10.47 20.05
N PHE A 308 -14.07 9.89 19.18
CA PHE A 308 -14.01 8.47 18.87
C PHE A 308 -12.73 8.14 18.07
N ARG A 309 -11.99 7.13 18.53
CA ARG A 309 -10.70 6.70 18.00
C ARG A 309 -10.81 5.35 17.30
N GLN A 310 -11.27 5.41 16.06
CA GLN A 310 -11.40 4.23 15.19
C GLN A 310 -10.07 3.47 15.02
N ASP A 311 -8.95 4.18 15.07
CA ASP A 311 -7.59 3.65 14.96
C ASP A 311 -7.16 2.78 16.16
N LEU A 312 -7.86 2.87 17.29
CA LEU A 312 -7.57 2.06 18.49
C LEU A 312 -8.31 0.70 18.51
N VAL A 313 -9.28 0.50 17.61
CA VAL A 313 -10.15 -0.70 17.59
C VAL A 313 -9.36 -1.99 17.64
N MET A 314 -8.38 -2.15 16.75
CA MET A 314 -7.61 -3.39 16.70
C MET A 314 -6.72 -3.55 17.94
N THR A 315 -6.01 -2.49 18.33
CA THR A 315 -5.08 -2.56 19.48
C THR A 315 -5.81 -2.94 20.77
N LEU A 316 -6.99 -2.37 21.01
CA LEU A 316 -7.81 -2.71 22.18
C LEU A 316 -8.45 -4.10 22.05
N TYR A 317 -8.84 -4.52 20.85
CA TYR A 317 -9.31 -5.89 20.65
C TYR A 317 -8.23 -6.90 21.01
N VAL A 318 -7.00 -6.75 20.49
CA VAL A 318 -5.89 -7.65 20.84
C VAL A 318 -5.63 -7.63 22.34
N LYS A 319 -5.61 -6.44 22.96
CA LYS A 319 -5.40 -6.29 24.40
C LYS A 319 -6.45 -7.03 25.23
N ASN A 320 -7.71 -6.98 24.82
CA ASN A 320 -8.80 -7.60 25.56
C ASN A 320 -8.98 -9.09 25.23
N ALA A 321 -8.57 -9.53 24.03
CA ALA A 321 -8.77 -10.89 23.54
C ALA A 321 -7.65 -11.86 23.96
N PHE A 322 -6.45 -11.36 24.26
CA PHE A 322 -5.27 -12.18 24.50
C PHE A 322 -4.59 -11.85 25.83
N PRO A 323 -3.89 -12.82 26.46
CA PRO A 323 -3.06 -12.54 27.62
C PRO A 323 -1.90 -11.60 27.27
N ASP A 324 -1.38 -10.88 28.27
CA ASP A 324 -0.37 -9.82 28.09
C ASP A 324 0.82 -10.20 27.21
N TRP A 325 1.34 -11.42 27.35
CA TRP A 325 2.49 -11.90 26.55
C TRP A 325 2.15 -12.03 25.07
N LEU A 326 0.92 -12.44 24.76
CA LEU A 326 0.46 -12.64 23.40
C LEU A 326 -0.02 -11.33 22.78
N PHE A 327 -0.67 -10.46 23.57
CA PHE A 327 -0.89 -9.06 23.19
C PHE A 327 0.42 -8.40 22.78
N THR A 328 1.47 -8.61 23.57
CA THR A 328 2.79 -8.08 23.28
C THR A 328 3.36 -8.63 21.97
N ALA A 329 3.34 -9.94 21.78
CA ALA A 329 3.85 -10.58 20.57
C ALA A 329 3.08 -10.12 19.32
N VAL A 330 1.75 -10.08 19.38
CA VAL A 330 0.90 -9.55 18.31
C VAL A 330 1.18 -8.07 18.05
N GLY A 331 1.36 -7.26 19.09
CA GLY A 331 1.73 -5.85 18.96
C GLY A 331 3.03 -5.64 18.19
N VAL A 332 4.07 -6.44 18.46
CA VAL A 332 5.33 -6.41 17.67
C VAL A 332 5.09 -6.78 16.20
N VAL A 333 4.19 -7.73 15.92
CA VAL A 333 3.85 -8.09 14.53
C VAL A 333 3.01 -7.03 13.83
N LEU A 334 2.15 -6.31 14.55
CA LEU A 334 1.45 -5.13 14.01
C LEU A 334 2.46 -4.04 13.61
N LEU A 335 3.51 -3.86 14.42
CA LEU A 335 4.63 -2.98 14.04
C LEU A 335 5.36 -3.50 12.80
N ALA A 336 5.62 -4.81 12.76
CA ALA A 336 6.25 -5.47 11.62
C ALA A 336 5.47 -5.26 10.31
N ALA A 337 4.14 -5.35 10.34
CA ALA A 337 3.27 -5.16 9.19
C ALA A 337 3.29 -3.73 8.64
N GLY A 338 3.41 -2.71 9.50
CA GLY A 338 3.60 -1.34 9.00
C GLY A 338 4.99 -1.14 8.43
N MET A 339 6.03 -1.65 9.10
CA MET A 339 7.43 -1.49 8.67
C MET A 339 7.71 -2.17 7.32
N SER A 340 7.08 -3.32 7.04
CA SER A 340 7.23 -4.07 5.76
C SER A 340 6.70 -3.34 4.53
N THR A 341 5.78 -2.41 4.75
CA THR A 341 5.22 -1.56 3.70
C THR A 341 5.99 -0.26 3.61
N LEU A 342 6.32 0.33 4.78
CA LEU A 342 7.11 1.56 4.86
C LEU A 342 8.45 1.40 4.17
N ASP A 343 9.16 0.29 4.37
CA ASP A 343 10.45 0.06 3.73
C ASP A 343 10.36 0.00 2.20
N GLY A 344 9.37 -0.70 1.64
CA GLY A 344 9.17 -0.81 0.19
C GLY A 344 8.81 0.52 -0.45
N ILE A 345 8.00 1.32 0.24
CA ILE A 345 7.66 2.68 -0.20
C ILE A 345 8.89 3.59 -0.15
N LEU A 346 9.68 3.52 0.91
CA LEU A 346 10.89 4.31 1.06
C LEU A 346 11.97 3.96 0.01
N VAL A 347 12.20 2.66 -0.24
CA VAL A 347 13.07 2.20 -1.34
C VAL A 347 12.54 2.72 -2.68
N SER A 348 11.24 2.56 -2.94
CA SER A 348 10.64 2.98 -4.20
C SER A 348 10.69 4.49 -4.41
N LEU A 349 10.32 5.30 -3.41
CA LEU A 349 10.35 6.76 -3.47
C LEU A 349 11.78 7.29 -3.66
N SER A 350 12.73 6.75 -2.90
CA SER A 350 14.14 7.19 -2.97
C SER A 350 14.77 6.82 -4.32
N THR A 351 14.56 5.60 -4.82
CA THR A 351 15.07 5.17 -6.13
C THR A 351 14.44 5.94 -7.28
N ILE A 352 13.11 6.15 -7.27
CA ILE A 352 12.40 6.92 -8.29
C ILE A 352 12.86 8.38 -8.29
N THR A 353 12.91 9.03 -7.13
CA THR A 353 13.32 10.43 -7.06
C THR A 353 14.77 10.59 -7.52
N ALA A 354 15.67 9.69 -7.11
CA ALA A 354 17.06 9.76 -7.50
C ALA A 354 17.30 9.50 -8.99
N ASN A 355 16.73 8.41 -9.51
CA ASN A 355 16.96 7.97 -10.89
C ASN A 355 16.16 8.78 -11.91
N ASP A 356 14.91 9.13 -11.58
CA ASP A 356 13.94 9.65 -12.54
C ASP A 356 13.70 11.17 -12.41
N LEU A 357 14.12 11.79 -11.29
CA LEU A 357 14.07 13.26 -11.11
C LEU A 357 15.46 13.89 -11.02
N ILE A 358 16.29 13.45 -10.06
CA ILE A 358 17.58 14.10 -9.78
C ILE A 358 18.59 13.87 -10.90
N LEU A 359 18.81 12.61 -11.31
CA LEU A 359 19.79 12.28 -12.33
C LEU A 359 19.53 13.03 -13.67
N PRO A 360 18.29 13.11 -14.19
CA PRO A 360 17.98 13.92 -15.36
C PRO A 360 18.29 15.41 -15.24
N LEU A 361 18.13 15.99 -14.05
CA LEU A 361 18.44 17.40 -13.79
C LEU A 361 19.96 17.63 -13.78
N VAL A 362 20.72 16.72 -13.18
CA VAL A 362 22.18 16.75 -13.16
C VAL A 362 22.75 16.62 -14.57
N GLU A 363 22.23 15.70 -15.39
CA GLU A 363 22.65 15.53 -16.79
C GLU A 363 22.38 16.79 -17.63
N LYS A 364 21.24 17.46 -17.41
CA LYS A 364 20.91 18.72 -18.10
C LYS A 364 21.80 19.89 -17.68
N ALA A 365 22.36 19.87 -16.47
CA ALA A 365 23.18 20.94 -15.93
C ALA A 365 24.63 21.00 -16.48
N GLY A 366 24.97 20.17 -17.48
CA GLY A 366 26.24 20.24 -18.21
C GLY A 366 27.17 19.03 -18.03
N ASP A 367 26.70 17.95 -17.40
CA ASP A 367 27.49 16.76 -17.02
C ASP A 367 27.14 15.51 -17.86
N ALA A 368 26.84 15.70 -19.15
CA ALA A 368 26.25 14.66 -20.01
C ALA A 368 27.23 13.54 -20.41
N ASP A 369 28.54 13.74 -20.28
CA ASP A 369 29.59 12.79 -20.71
C ASP A 369 29.99 11.76 -19.63
N ARG A 370 29.23 11.67 -18.54
CA ARG A 370 29.48 10.73 -17.44
C ARG A 370 29.28 9.28 -17.85
N SER A 371 30.18 8.42 -17.39
CA SER A 371 30.06 6.97 -17.57
C SER A 371 28.82 6.42 -16.87
N GLU A 372 28.34 5.25 -17.28
CA GLU A 372 27.20 4.57 -16.64
C GLU A 372 27.45 4.35 -15.14
N GLU A 373 28.69 4.03 -14.77
CA GLU A 373 29.09 3.81 -13.38
C GLU A 373 28.98 5.08 -12.52
N GLU A 374 29.42 6.23 -13.06
CA GLU A 374 29.30 7.52 -12.37
C GLU A 374 27.84 7.94 -12.18
N ARG A 375 27.02 7.75 -13.21
CA ARG A 375 25.57 8.03 -13.15
C ARG A 375 24.89 7.21 -12.06
N LEU A 376 25.19 5.92 -11.98
CA LEU A 376 24.66 5.04 -10.94
C LEU A 376 25.15 5.41 -9.55
N ALA A 377 26.40 5.87 -9.40
CA ALA A 377 26.94 6.35 -8.11
C ALA A 377 26.25 7.63 -7.63
N ILE A 378 25.92 8.56 -8.55
CA ILE A 378 25.16 9.78 -8.23
C ILE A 378 23.73 9.42 -7.83
N ALA A 379 23.05 8.58 -8.61
CA ALA A 379 21.70 8.11 -8.27
C ALA A 379 21.68 7.41 -6.91
N TYR A 380 22.70 6.60 -6.61
CA TYR A 380 22.86 5.98 -5.30
C TYR A 380 23.01 7.03 -4.19
N LYS A 381 23.93 8.00 -4.29
CA LYS A 381 24.07 9.06 -3.26
C LYS A 381 22.80 9.89 -3.10
N ALA A 382 22.16 10.25 -4.21
CA ALA A 382 20.92 11.02 -4.23
C ALA A 382 19.77 10.26 -3.55
N SER A 383 19.66 8.94 -3.74
CA SER A 383 18.60 8.14 -3.11
C SER A 383 18.70 8.17 -1.59
N HIS A 384 19.92 8.18 -1.04
CA HIS A 384 20.15 8.26 0.41
C HIS A 384 19.74 9.62 0.98
N ILE A 385 20.05 10.71 0.28
CA ILE A 385 19.64 12.06 0.69
C ILE A 385 18.10 12.17 0.67
N VAL A 386 17.45 11.68 -0.39
CA VAL A 386 15.99 11.69 -0.52
C VAL A 386 15.34 10.86 0.59
N LEU A 387 15.91 9.70 0.92
CA LEU A 387 15.41 8.83 1.98
C LEU A 387 15.35 9.57 3.33
N VAL A 388 16.42 10.30 3.68
CA VAL A 388 16.46 11.11 4.91
C VAL A 388 15.46 12.26 4.83
N ALA A 389 15.36 12.96 3.69
CA ALA A 389 14.41 14.04 3.51
C ALA A 389 12.95 13.58 3.70
N ILE A 390 12.57 12.43 3.12
CA ILE A 390 11.23 11.84 3.29
C ILE A 390 10.96 11.52 4.76
N ALA A 391 11.94 10.94 5.47
CA ALA A 391 11.79 10.62 6.89
C ALA A 391 11.57 11.89 7.74
N VAL A 392 12.32 12.97 7.48
CA VAL A 392 12.15 14.26 8.16
C VAL A 392 10.78 14.88 7.87
N ILE A 393 10.33 14.88 6.61
CA ILE A 393 9.01 15.42 6.25
C ILE A 393 7.89 14.61 6.94
N ALA A 394 7.98 13.28 6.91
CA ALA A 394 7.02 12.40 7.58
C ALA A 394 7.01 12.63 9.10
N PHE A 395 8.17 12.81 9.72
CA PHE A 395 8.28 13.16 11.15
C PHE A 395 7.50 14.43 11.47
N VAL A 396 7.77 15.52 10.73
CA VAL A 396 7.15 16.84 10.97
C VAL A 396 5.63 16.75 10.83
N ILE A 397 5.13 16.08 9.80
CA ILE A 397 3.67 15.91 9.60
C ILE A 397 3.06 15.06 10.72
N CYS A 398 3.76 14.03 11.20
CA CYS A 398 3.24 13.15 12.26
C CYS A 398 3.35 13.73 13.68
N LEU A 399 4.02 14.87 13.88
CA LEU A 399 3.97 15.59 15.16
C LEU A 399 2.56 16.12 15.45
N ASP A 400 1.85 16.56 14.41
CA ASP A 400 0.45 16.97 14.45
C ASP A 400 -0.33 16.25 13.33
N PRO A 401 -0.67 14.96 13.54
CA PRO A 401 -1.21 14.12 12.48
C PRO A 401 -2.61 14.57 12.05
N PRO A 402 -2.97 14.41 10.76
CA PRO A 402 -4.33 14.63 10.28
C PRO A 402 -5.37 13.81 11.08
N ARG A 403 -6.57 14.38 11.28
CA ARG A 403 -7.66 13.76 12.08
C ARG A 403 -7.98 12.31 11.69
N LEU A 404 -7.94 11.98 10.41
CA LEU A 404 -8.16 10.63 9.89
C LEU A 404 -6.97 10.24 9.02
N LEU A 405 -5.91 9.74 9.66
CA LEU A 405 -4.70 9.22 9.00
C LEU A 405 -5.05 8.27 7.84
N GLY A 406 -6.02 7.38 8.05
CA GLY A 406 -6.47 6.40 7.04
C GLY A 406 -6.91 7.07 5.74
N ILE A 407 -7.80 8.06 5.83
CA ILE A 407 -8.32 8.78 4.66
C ILE A 407 -7.22 9.61 4.01
N PHE A 408 -6.39 10.31 4.81
CA PHE A 408 -5.27 11.10 4.29
C PHE A 408 -4.32 10.26 3.43
N GLY A 409 -3.92 9.09 3.93
CA GLY A 409 -3.07 8.17 3.17
C GLY A 409 -3.76 7.62 1.91
N GLN A 410 -5.03 7.22 2.02
CA GLN A 410 -5.82 6.69 0.89
C GLN A 410 -5.96 7.70 -0.25
N VAL A 411 -6.23 8.97 0.05
CA VAL A 411 -6.36 10.04 -0.97
C VAL A 411 -5.08 10.16 -1.80
N GLY A 412 -3.91 10.24 -1.16
CA GLY A 412 -2.64 10.35 -1.90
C GLY A 412 -2.33 9.10 -2.71
N VAL A 413 -2.47 7.92 -2.10
CA VAL A 413 -2.18 6.63 -2.76
C VAL A 413 -3.11 6.39 -3.95
N TYR A 414 -4.41 6.68 -3.80
CA TYR A 414 -5.35 6.48 -4.88
C TYR A 414 -5.12 7.48 -6.01
N GLY A 415 -4.75 8.74 -5.72
CA GLY A 415 -4.32 9.69 -6.74
C GLY A 415 -3.15 9.17 -7.59
N MET A 416 -2.12 8.61 -6.93
CA MET A 416 -1.02 7.96 -7.64
C MET A 416 -1.48 6.77 -8.48
N ALA A 417 -2.27 5.88 -7.89
CA ALA A 417 -2.75 4.67 -8.57
C ALA A 417 -3.59 5.01 -9.81
N VAL A 418 -4.52 5.96 -9.69
CA VAL A 418 -5.38 6.44 -10.78
C VAL A 418 -4.54 7.03 -11.91
N ALA A 419 -3.48 7.78 -11.60
CA ALA A 419 -2.58 8.29 -12.62
C ALA A 419 -1.80 7.17 -13.32
N ALA A 420 -1.39 6.12 -12.61
CA ALA A 420 -0.57 5.03 -13.15
C ALA A 420 -1.35 4.00 -13.98
N VAL A 421 -2.61 3.72 -13.62
CA VAL A 421 -3.42 2.67 -14.26
C VAL A 421 -3.58 2.87 -15.77
N PRO A 422 -4.01 4.03 -16.30
CA PRO A 422 -4.22 4.19 -17.74
C PRO A 422 -2.99 3.91 -18.59
N PRO A 423 -1.80 4.51 -18.35
CA PRO A 423 -0.62 4.21 -19.16
C PRO A 423 -0.12 2.77 -18.98
N LEU A 424 -0.24 2.17 -17.81
CA LEU A 424 0.16 0.77 -17.64
C LEU A 424 -0.74 -0.17 -18.44
N LEU A 425 -2.07 -0.02 -18.33
CA LEU A 425 -3.01 -0.87 -19.04
C LEU A 425 -2.98 -0.64 -20.55
N LEU A 426 -2.90 0.62 -21.00
CA LEU A 426 -2.81 0.93 -22.41
C LEU A 426 -1.50 0.41 -23.02
N GLY A 427 -0.38 0.63 -22.34
CA GLY A 427 0.92 0.19 -22.83
C GLY A 427 1.11 -1.33 -22.83
N ILE A 428 0.52 -2.03 -21.86
CA ILE A 428 0.57 -3.50 -21.79
C ILE A 428 -0.46 -4.15 -22.73
N GLY A 429 -1.65 -3.56 -22.82
CA GLY A 429 -2.81 -4.14 -23.52
C GLY A 429 -2.77 -3.95 -25.04
N PHE A 430 -2.21 -2.84 -25.51
CA PHE A 430 -2.24 -2.46 -26.93
C PHE A 430 -0.84 -2.19 -27.48
N ARG A 431 -0.70 -2.32 -28.80
CA ARG A 431 0.54 -1.95 -29.51
C ARG A 431 0.40 -0.52 -30.04
N ASN A 432 1.50 0.24 -30.03
CA ASN A 432 1.60 1.57 -30.66
C ASN A 432 0.59 2.62 -30.17
N ILE A 433 0.30 2.64 -28.86
CA ILE A 433 -0.59 3.67 -28.29
C ILE A 433 0.07 5.06 -28.35
N PRO A 434 -0.63 6.10 -28.85
CA PRO A 434 -0.09 7.45 -28.86
C PRO A 434 0.10 8.00 -27.45
N LEU A 435 1.26 8.62 -27.20
CA LEU A 435 1.61 9.24 -25.92
C LEU A 435 0.52 10.18 -25.40
N ARG A 436 -0.09 10.99 -26.28
CA ARG A 436 -1.13 11.96 -25.91
C ARG A 436 -2.35 11.29 -25.28
N LEU A 437 -2.72 10.09 -25.74
CA LEU A 437 -3.83 9.33 -25.17
C LEU A 437 -3.48 8.85 -23.76
N ALA A 438 -2.32 8.23 -23.60
CA ALA A 438 -1.87 7.72 -22.30
C ALA A 438 -1.66 8.84 -21.27
N ALA A 439 -1.01 9.94 -21.67
CA ALA A 439 -0.76 11.09 -20.82
C ALA A 439 -2.06 11.87 -20.51
N GLY A 440 -2.93 12.04 -21.50
CA GLY A 440 -4.23 12.68 -21.32
C GLY A 440 -5.12 11.90 -20.37
N ALA A 441 -5.19 10.57 -20.50
CA ALA A 441 -5.94 9.71 -19.59
C ALA A 441 -5.38 9.78 -18.16
N SER A 442 -4.06 9.68 -17.99
CA SER A 442 -3.41 9.80 -16.68
C SER A 442 -3.73 11.13 -15.99
N LEU A 443 -3.56 12.25 -16.70
CA LEU A 443 -3.81 13.59 -16.16
C LEU A 443 -5.29 13.80 -15.85
N LEU A 444 -6.19 13.37 -16.75
CA LEU A 444 -7.63 13.46 -16.55
C LEU A 444 -8.06 12.68 -15.31
N GLY A 445 -7.54 11.46 -15.11
CA GLY A 445 -7.82 10.66 -13.92
C GLY A 445 -7.35 11.38 -12.64
N LEU A 446 -6.10 11.85 -12.62
CA LEU A 446 -5.55 12.53 -11.46
C LEU A 446 -6.36 13.78 -11.07
N LEU A 447 -6.68 14.63 -12.06
CA LEU A 447 -7.46 15.85 -11.84
C LEU A 447 -8.89 15.53 -11.39
N THR A 448 -9.52 14.53 -12.01
CA THR A 448 -10.89 14.12 -11.65
C THR A 448 -10.94 13.61 -10.21
N HIS A 449 -9.97 12.79 -9.78
CA HIS A 449 -9.94 12.27 -8.41
C HIS A 449 -9.89 13.40 -7.37
N PHE A 450 -8.94 14.32 -7.50
CA PHE A 450 -8.78 15.42 -6.55
C PHE A 450 -9.93 16.44 -6.64
N ALA A 451 -10.42 16.75 -7.85
CA ALA A 451 -11.55 17.66 -8.02
C ALA A 451 -12.81 17.10 -7.35
N LEU A 452 -13.11 15.80 -7.52
CA LEU A 452 -14.24 15.17 -6.87
C LEU A 452 -14.04 15.03 -5.36
N TYR A 453 -12.84 14.72 -4.89
CA TYR A 453 -12.58 14.58 -3.45
C TYR A 453 -12.75 15.92 -2.71
N PHE A 454 -12.20 17.01 -3.25
CA PHE A 454 -12.27 18.32 -2.57
C PHE A 454 -13.56 19.09 -2.85
N TYR A 455 -14.12 18.98 -4.05
CA TYR A 455 -15.25 19.80 -4.49
C TYR A 455 -16.50 18.99 -4.88
N GLY A 456 -16.43 17.66 -4.95
CA GLY A 456 -17.53 16.83 -5.44
C GLY A 456 -18.85 17.00 -4.67
N SER A 457 -18.78 17.12 -3.34
CA SER A 457 -19.97 17.40 -2.51
C SER A 457 -20.60 18.76 -2.79
N THR A 458 -19.78 19.76 -3.13
CA THR A 458 -20.26 21.10 -3.50
C THR A 458 -20.78 21.17 -4.93
N LEU A 459 -20.16 20.43 -5.86
CA LEU A 459 -20.54 20.37 -7.27
C LEU A 459 -21.79 19.52 -7.51
N PHE A 460 -21.96 18.47 -6.71
CA PHE A 460 -23.06 17.50 -6.84
C PHE A 460 -23.75 17.25 -5.48
N PRO A 461 -24.39 18.27 -4.88
CA PRO A 461 -24.97 18.18 -3.53
C PRO A 461 -26.12 17.18 -3.43
N GLY A 462 -26.82 16.89 -4.54
CA GLY A 462 -27.90 15.89 -4.60
C GLY A 462 -27.44 14.48 -4.96
N SER A 463 -26.13 14.24 -5.09
CA SER A 463 -25.62 12.91 -5.45
C SER A 463 -25.77 11.94 -4.28
N SER A 464 -26.16 10.70 -4.58
CA SER A 464 -26.11 9.61 -3.61
C SER A 464 -24.69 9.10 -3.36
N LEU A 465 -23.72 9.49 -4.21
CA LEU A 465 -22.34 9.06 -4.10
C LEU A 465 -21.59 9.85 -3.04
N THR A 466 -20.81 9.11 -2.26
CA THR A 466 -20.06 9.68 -1.14
C THR A 466 -18.66 10.10 -1.57
N PHE A 467 -18.50 11.38 -1.92
CA PHE A 467 -17.18 11.91 -2.34
C PHE A 467 -16.15 11.98 -1.21
N ALA A 468 -16.58 11.91 0.05
CA ALA A 468 -15.70 11.75 1.21
C ALA A 468 -14.98 10.38 1.22
N ASN A 469 -15.50 9.38 0.50
CA ASN A 469 -14.82 8.12 0.27
C ASN A 469 -13.82 8.30 -0.88
N PRO A 470 -12.50 8.31 -0.61
CA PRO A 470 -11.50 8.48 -1.66
C PRO A 470 -11.53 7.33 -2.68
N GLY A 471 -12.02 6.15 -2.31
CA GLY A 471 -12.20 5.05 -3.24
C GLY A 471 -13.24 5.38 -4.32
N VAL A 472 -14.35 6.04 -3.95
CA VAL A 472 -15.41 6.44 -4.88
C VAL A 472 -14.87 7.43 -5.91
N THR A 473 -14.21 8.48 -5.45
CA THR A 473 -13.66 9.54 -6.31
C THR A 473 -12.60 8.99 -7.27
N ALA A 474 -11.71 8.13 -6.78
CA ALA A 474 -10.70 7.48 -7.61
C ALA A 474 -11.31 6.48 -8.60
N SER A 475 -12.38 5.78 -8.23
CA SER A 475 -13.07 4.83 -9.12
C SER A 475 -13.78 5.54 -10.27
N LEU A 476 -14.47 6.65 -9.97
CA LEU A 476 -15.05 7.52 -10.99
C LEU A 476 -13.98 8.08 -11.92
N ALA A 477 -12.85 8.54 -11.36
CA ALA A 477 -11.73 9.02 -12.14
C ALA A 477 -11.13 7.95 -13.06
N LEU A 478 -11.02 6.70 -12.60
CA LEU A 478 -10.61 5.56 -13.43
C LEU A 478 -11.62 5.32 -14.56
N ILE A 479 -12.92 5.29 -14.28
CA ILE A 479 -13.93 5.09 -15.33
C ILE A 479 -13.84 6.17 -16.39
N VAL A 480 -13.78 7.44 -15.99
CA VAL A 480 -13.72 8.60 -16.90
C VAL A 480 -12.44 8.64 -17.71
N SER A 481 -11.31 8.24 -17.13
CA SER A 481 -10.00 8.28 -17.79
C SER A 481 -9.69 7.05 -18.63
N LEU A 482 -9.96 5.86 -18.10
CA LEU A 482 -9.51 4.58 -18.65
C LEU A 482 -10.47 4.05 -19.71
N VAL A 483 -11.79 4.09 -19.49
CA VAL A 483 -12.75 3.49 -20.44
C VAL A 483 -12.65 4.14 -21.82
N PRO A 484 -12.62 5.49 -21.97
CA PRO A 484 -12.39 6.10 -23.27
C PRO A 484 -11.01 5.76 -23.84
N GLY A 485 -9.98 5.70 -22.98
CA GLY A 485 -8.62 5.31 -23.38
C GLY A 485 -8.56 3.92 -24.00
N LEU A 486 -9.19 2.93 -23.35
CA LEU A 486 -9.26 1.54 -23.83
C LEU A 486 -10.07 1.46 -25.14
N GLY A 487 -11.18 2.19 -25.24
CA GLY A 487 -11.99 2.26 -26.46
C GLY A 487 -11.22 2.81 -27.65
N ILE A 488 -10.55 3.95 -27.47
CA ILE A 488 -9.71 4.57 -28.51
C ILE A 488 -8.53 3.64 -28.84
N GLY A 489 -7.86 3.06 -27.84
CA GLY A 489 -6.75 2.14 -28.05
C GLY A 489 -7.14 0.90 -28.88
N TRP A 490 -8.35 0.37 -28.64
CA TRP A 490 -8.89 -0.74 -29.42
C TRP A 490 -9.20 -0.38 -30.87
N ILE A 491 -9.77 0.80 -31.11
CA ILE A 491 -10.02 1.31 -32.47
C ILE A 491 -8.70 1.44 -33.24
N LEU A 492 -7.71 2.11 -32.64
CA LEU A 492 -6.39 2.32 -33.27
C LEU A 492 -5.68 1.01 -33.59
N GLN A 493 -5.80 -0.01 -32.73
CA GLN A 493 -5.20 -1.31 -32.98
C GLN A 493 -5.86 -2.05 -34.16
N ARG A 494 -7.18 -1.88 -34.35
CA ARG A 494 -7.89 -2.47 -35.49
C ARG A 494 -7.48 -1.81 -36.80
N GLU A 495 -7.49 -0.49 -36.85
CA GLU A 495 -7.11 0.27 -38.05
C GLU A 495 -5.66 -0.01 -38.47
N GLY A 496 -4.74 -0.13 -37.51
CA GLY A 496 -3.35 -0.48 -37.79
C GLY A 496 -3.08 -1.96 -38.13
N ALA A 497 -4.07 -2.85 -37.99
CA ALA A 497 -3.98 -4.25 -38.42
C ALA A 497 -4.51 -4.45 -39.86
N GLU A 498 -5.24 -3.48 -40.38
CA GLU A 498 -5.78 -3.46 -41.75
C GLU A 498 -4.85 -2.75 -42.75
N SER A 499 -3.83 -2.03 -42.25
CA SER A 499 -2.72 -1.42 -43.00
C SER A 499 -1.46 -2.29 -42.98
#